data_AF-A0A652M2I6-F1
#
_entry.id   AF-A0A652M2I6-F1
#
_cell.length_a   1.000
_cell.length_b   1.000
_cell.length_c   1.000
_cell.angle_alpha   90.00
_cell.angle_beta   90.00
_cell.angle_gamma   90.00
#
_symmetry.space_group_name_H-M   'P 1'
#
loop_
_entity.id
_entity.type
_entity.pdbx_description
1 polymer ?
#
loop_
_entity_poly.entity_id
_entity_poly.type
_entity_poly.pdbx_seq_one_letter_code
_entity_poly.pdbx_strand_id
1 'polypeptide(L)'
;MPEPALDELINQLSQPLEELRERARSQQRGGERLRARGAGGQDKLTNPARVLATVLYLRKIGTRDLLAQLFKVSGSTLTRAIHQVQPLLAEHSRTISPSTARFRTPTDVTAFLANGVPTKIKPTR
;
A
#
# COMPACT_ATOMS: atom_id res chain seq x y z
N MET A 1 3.17 -2.61 -14.88
CA MET A 1 3.86 -3.51 -13.95
C MET A 1 3.01 -4.75 -13.85
N PRO A 2 3.55 -5.93 -14.14
CA PRO A 2 2.79 -7.18 -14.08
C PRO A 2 2.46 -7.54 -12.63
N GLU A 3 1.36 -8.27 -12.40
CA GLU A 3 0.95 -8.79 -11.08
C GLU A 3 2.08 -9.48 -10.28
N PRO A 4 2.90 -10.39 -10.86
CA PRO A 4 4.00 -11.04 -10.12
C PRO A 4 5.05 -10.07 -9.59
N ALA A 5 5.23 -8.90 -10.22
CA ALA A 5 6.15 -7.89 -9.72
C ALA A 5 5.60 -7.13 -8.51
N LEU A 6 4.28 -7.17 -8.25
CA LEU A 6 3.69 -6.54 -7.06
C LEU A 6 3.89 -7.43 -5.85
N ASP A 7 3.66 -8.73 -6.01
CA ASP A 7 3.84 -9.70 -4.93
C ASP A 7 5.31 -9.77 -4.51
N GLU A 8 6.23 -9.75 -5.48
CA GLU A 8 7.66 -9.67 -5.21
C GLU A 8 8.01 -8.40 -4.40
N LEU A 9 7.45 -7.26 -4.80
CA LEU A 9 7.65 -5.99 -4.11
C LEU A 9 7.08 -6.02 -2.69
N ILE A 10 5.87 -6.57 -2.50
CA ILE A 10 5.25 -6.73 -1.19
C ILE A 10 6.14 -7.61 -0.31
N ASN A 11 6.64 -8.73 -0.82
CA ASN A 11 7.51 -9.63 -0.06
C ASN A 11 8.82 -8.94 0.35
N GLN A 12 9.44 -8.21 -0.58
CA GLN A 12 10.68 -7.44 -0.32
C GLN A 12 10.46 -6.36 0.75
N LEU A 13 9.33 -5.65 0.70
CA LEU A 13 9.09 -4.50 1.58
C LEU A 13 8.41 -4.86 2.90
N SER A 14 7.84 -6.05 3.05
CA SER A 14 7.03 -6.42 4.22
C SER A 14 7.81 -6.37 5.53
N GLN A 15 9.03 -6.93 5.56
CA GLN A 15 9.88 -6.92 6.75
C GLN A 15 10.44 -5.52 7.05
N PRO A 16 11.09 -4.80 6.09
CA PRO A 16 11.58 -3.44 6.33
C PRO A 16 10.50 -2.48 6.82
N LEU A 17 9.29 -2.60 6.26
CA LEU A 17 8.16 -1.78 6.68
C LEU A 17 7.71 -2.09 8.10
N GLU A 18 7.72 -3.36 8.51
CA GLU A 18 7.41 -3.74 9.89
C GLU A 18 8.45 -3.18 10.88
N GLU A 19 9.73 -3.30 10.56
CA GLU A 19 10.83 -2.79 11.39
C GLU A 19 10.76 -1.28 11.54
N LEU A 20 10.56 -0.54 10.45
CA LEU A 20 10.41 0.92 10.46
C LEU A 20 9.25 1.33 11.37
N ARG A 21 8.14 0.61 11.29
CA ARG A 21 6.96 0.88 12.10
C ARG A 21 7.18 0.54 13.56
N GLU A 22 7.85 -0.56 13.87
CA GLU A 22 8.16 -0.91 15.26
C GLU A 22 9.15 0.08 15.88
N ARG A 23 10.16 0.54 15.13
CA ARG A 23 11.06 1.63 15.57
C ARG A 23 10.28 2.89 15.91
N ALA A 24 9.36 3.32 15.04
CA ALA A 24 8.53 4.49 15.30
C ALA A 24 7.64 4.31 16.55
N ARG A 25 7.04 3.13 16.75
CA ARG A 25 6.26 2.83 17.96
C ARG A 25 7.14 2.78 19.20
N SER A 26 8.35 2.22 19.11
CA SER A 26 9.31 2.18 20.20
C SER A 26 9.72 3.58 20.65
N GLN A 27 9.99 4.49 19.68
CA GLN A 27 10.27 5.89 19.95
C GLN A 27 9.09 6.59 20.64
N GLN A 28 7.86 6.35 20.19
CA GLN A 28 6.65 6.91 20.81
C GLN A 28 6.39 6.36 22.22
N ARG A 29 6.68 5.08 22.46
CA ARG A 29 6.55 4.46 23.78
C ARG A 29 7.70 4.83 24.72
N GLY A 30 8.83 5.28 24.19
CA GLY A 30 10.04 5.56 24.97
C GLY A 30 10.83 4.30 25.37
N GLY A 31 10.61 3.15 24.71
CA GLY A 31 11.29 1.92 25.07
C GLY A 31 10.72 0.65 24.47
N GLU A 32 11.26 -0.47 24.96
CA GLU A 32 10.91 -1.82 24.52
C GLU A 32 9.45 -2.17 24.78
N ARG A 33 9.03 -3.25 24.12
CA ARG A 33 7.65 -3.64 24.07
C ARG A 33 7.27 -4.51 25.27
N LEU A 34 6.23 -4.12 26.00
CA LEU A 34 5.75 -4.84 27.20
C LEU A 34 4.72 -5.94 26.93
N ARG A 35 4.10 -5.98 25.73
CA ARG A 35 3.06 -6.97 25.37
C ARG A 35 3.51 -7.80 24.16
N ALA A 36 2.94 -8.99 23.97
CA ALA A 36 3.22 -9.87 22.81
C ALA A 36 2.67 -9.29 21.48
N ARG A 37 3.27 -9.66 20.33
CA ARG A 37 2.94 -9.05 19.01
C ARG A 37 1.46 -9.25 18.69
N GLY A 38 0.79 -8.21 18.22
CA GLY A 38 -0.65 -8.26 17.95
C GLY A 38 -1.58 -8.06 19.17
N ALA A 39 -1.06 -7.97 20.41
CA ALA A 39 -1.86 -7.74 21.62
C ALA A 39 -2.38 -6.29 21.80
N GLY A 40 -2.53 -5.54 20.70
CA GLY A 40 -3.02 -4.16 20.67
C GLY A 40 -4.02 -3.96 19.53
N GLY A 41 -4.49 -2.72 19.36
CA GLY A 41 -5.39 -2.38 18.26
C GLY A 41 -4.78 -2.74 16.91
N GLN A 42 -5.57 -3.38 16.05
CA GLN A 42 -5.15 -3.76 14.70
C GLN A 42 -5.11 -2.53 13.80
N ASP A 43 -4.11 -2.45 12.94
CA ASP A 43 -4.03 -1.37 11.97
C ASP A 43 -5.13 -1.53 10.91
N LYS A 44 -5.81 -0.43 10.60
CA LYS A 44 -6.79 -0.37 9.50
C LYS A 44 -6.16 -0.62 8.12
N LEU A 45 -4.83 -0.54 8.02
CA LEU A 45 -4.07 -0.71 6.78
C LEU A 45 -2.87 -1.64 7.02
N THR A 46 -2.96 -2.84 6.45
CA THR A 46 -1.91 -3.87 6.48
C THR A 46 -0.68 -3.45 5.68
N ASN A 47 0.47 -4.09 5.93
CA ASN A 47 1.72 -3.78 5.20
C ASN A 47 1.58 -3.97 3.67
N PRO A 48 0.99 -5.07 3.16
CA PRO A 48 0.71 -5.21 1.73
C PRO A 48 -0.18 -4.09 1.19
N ALA A 49 -1.23 -3.72 1.93
CA ALA A 49 -2.14 -2.65 1.51
C ALA A 49 -1.44 -1.28 1.49
N ARG A 50 -0.48 -1.01 2.39
CA ARG A 50 0.35 0.21 2.34
C ARG A 50 1.20 0.28 1.08
N VAL A 51 1.83 -0.84 0.71
CA VAL A 51 2.64 -0.95 -0.51
C VAL A 51 1.75 -0.71 -1.73
N LEU A 52 0.63 -1.43 -1.84
CA LEU A 52 -0.33 -1.26 -2.94
C LEU A 52 -0.84 0.19 -3.02
N ALA A 53 -1.27 0.77 -1.90
CA ALA A 53 -1.78 2.14 -1.86
C ALA A 53 -0.73 3.16 -2.34
N THR A 54 0.53 2.97 -1.95
CA THR A 54 1.64 3.83 -2.38
C THR A 54 1.93 3.66 -3.87
N VAL A 55 1.95 2.42 -4.37
CA VAL A 55 2.14 2.14 -5.80
C VAL A 55 1.02 2.78 -6.63
N LEU A 56 -0.23 2.66 -6.22
CA LEU A 56 -1.38 3.29 -6.91
C LEU A 56 -1.28 4.83 -6.90
N TYR A 57 -0.82 5.41 -5.78
CA TYR A 57 -0.57 6.84 -5.67
C TYR A 57 0.54 7.32 -6.61
N LEU A 58 1.68 6.61 -6.64
CA LEU A 58 2.81 6.91 -7.52
C LEU A 58 2.43 6.73 -9.01
N ARG A 59 1.58 5.75 -9.32
CA ARG A 59 0.99 5.55 -10.65
C ARG A 59 0.02 6.66 -11.07
N LYS A 60 -0.37 7.58 -10.18
CA LYS A 60 -1.35 8.64 -10.46
C LYS A 60 -2.71 8.10 -10.92
N ILE A 61 -3.13 6.94 -10.39
CA ILE A 61 -4.41 6.28 -10.74
C ILE A 61 -5.61 7.09 -10.30
N GLY A 62 -5.47 7.92 -9.27
CA GLY A 62 -6.54 8.77 -8.78
C GLY A 62 -6.04 9.79 -7.77
N THR A 63 -6.97 10.57 -7.23
CA THR A 63 -6.65 11.52 -6.15
C THR A 63 -6.29 10.78 -4.87
N ARG A 64 -5.56 11.46 -3.98
CA ARG A 64 -5.27 10.93 -2.64
C ARG A 64 -6.55 10.60 -1.88
N ASP A 65 -7.59 11.42 -2.04
CA ASP A 65 -8.88 11.21 -1.40
C ASP A 65 -9.59 9.96 -1.92
N LEU A 66 -9.63 9.77 -3.25
CA LEU A 66 -10.17 8.57 -3.86
C LEU A 66 -9.47 7.31 -3.35
N LEU A 67 -8.14 7.31 -3.32
CA LEU A 67 -7.38 6.16 -2.79
C LEU A 67 -7.71 5.92 -1.31
N ALA A 68 -7.82 6.96 -0.49
CA ALA A 68 -8.18 6.80 0.92
C ALA A 68 -9.56 6.16 1.08
N GLN A 69 -10.54 6.57 0.26
CA GLN A 69 -11.87 5.98 0.21
C GLN A 69 -11.83 4.48 -0.20
N LEU A 70 -11.08 4.13 -1.25
CA LEU A 70 -10.95 2.74 -1.72
C LEU A 70 -10.35 1.82 -0.65
N PHE A 71 -9.37 2.31 0.10
CA PHE A 71 -8.76 1.59 1.21
C PHE A 71 -9.56 1.69 2.52
N LYS A 72 -10.68 2.43 2.55
CA LYS A 72 -11.50 2.69 3.76
C LYS A 72 -10.68 3.26 4.92
N VAL A 73 -9.73 4.14 4.62
CA VAL A 73 -8.86 4.81 5.60
C VAL A 73 -8.96 6.33 5.49
N SER A 74 -8.45 7.05 6.49
CA SER A 74 -8.33 8.51 6.40
C SER A 74 -7.22 8.93 5.43
N GLY A 75 -7.35 10.11 4.83
CA GLY A 75 -6.29 10.69 3.98
C GLY A 75 -4.95 10.87 4.72
N SER A 76 -4.97 11.12 6.03
CA SER A 76 -3.77 11.16 6.86
C SER A 76 -3.10 9.79 7.03
N THR A 77 -3.89 8.72 7.16
CA THR A 77 -3.39 7.33 7.21
C THR A 77 -2.74 6.96 5.88
N LEU A 78 -3.36 7.31 4.76
CA LEU A 78 -2.81 7.09 3.43
C LEU A 78 -1.50 7.87 3.23
N THR A 79 -1.48 9.15 3.61
CA THR A 79 -0.28 10.00 3.52
C THR A 79 0.87 9.41 4.33
N ARG A 80 0.60 8.96 5.55
CA ARG A 80 1.59 8.27 6.38
C ARG A 80 2.11 6.99 5.70
N ALA A 81 1.23 6.20 5.09
CA ALA A 81 1.65 5.00 4.35
C ALA A 81 2.61 5.34 3.20
N ILE A 82 2.30 6.38 2.42
CA ILE A 82 3.16 6.86 1.32
C ILE A 82 4.55 7.25 1.84
N HIS A 83 4.61 8.05 2.92
CA HIS A 83 5.89 8.46 3.51
C HIS A 83 6.70 7.30 4.10
N GLN A 84 6.06 6.21 4.52
CA GLN A 84 6.76 5.02 5.03
C GLN A 84 7.32 4.15 3.90
N VAL A 85 6.58 4.02 2.78
CA VAL A 85 6.93 3.11 1.69
C VAL A 85 7.86 3.76 0.67
N GLN A 86 7.70 5.06 0.39
CA GLN A 86 8.49 5.75 -0.64
C GLN A 86 10.01 5.71 -0.41
N PRO A 87 10.54 5.89 0.82
CA PRO A 87 11.96 5.72 1.09
C PRO A 87 12.44 4.29 0.82
N LEU A 88 11.66 3.28 1.23
CA LEU A 88 12.00 1.88 0.98
C LEU A 88 12.03 1.57 -0.52
N LEU A 89 11.10 2.13 -1.30
CA LEU A 89 11.13 1.99 -2.76
C LEU A 89 12.42 2.58 -3.36
N ALA A 90 12.89 3.73 -2.85
CA ALA A 90 14.13 4.35 -3.29
C ALA A 90 15.35 3.50 -2.91
N GLU A 91 15.41 2.97 -1.69
CA GLU A 91 16.47 2.06 -1.22
C GLU A 91 16.56 0.80 -2.09
N HIS A 92 15.42 0.25 -2.50
CA HIS A 92 15.35 -0.91 -3.38
C HIS A 92 15.44 -0.55 -4.89
N SER A 93 15.76 0.69 -5.24
CA SER A 93 15.87 1.18 -6.64
C SER A 93 14.62 0.90 -7.50
N ARG A 94 13.43 0.88 -6.88
CA ARG A 94 12.15 0.59 -7.54
C ARG A 94 11.47 1.87 -7.98
N THR A 95 11.52 2.15 -9.28
CA THR A 95 10.81 3.28 -9.90
C THR A 95 9.41 2.86 -10.34
N ILE A 96 8.38 3.54 -9.84
CA ILE A 96 6.98 3.31 -10.24
C ILE A 96 6.57 4.38 -11.27
N SER A 97 6.41 3.96 -12.53
CA SER A 97 5.98 4.85 -13.61
C SER A 97 4.48 5.19 -13.51
N PRO A 98 4.07 6.42 -13.88
CA PRO A 98 2.66 6.80 -14.01
C PRO A 98 1.89 5.86 -14.94
N SER A 99 0.60 5.70 -14.67
CA SER A 99 -0.33 4.97 -15.53
C SER A 99 -1.15 5.93 -16.38
N THR A 100 -1.59 5.45 -17.54
CA THR A 100 -2.57 6.12 -18.39
C THR A 100 -3.98 6.07 -17.80
N ALA A 101 -4.30 5.04 -17.00
CA ALA A 101 -5.60 4.93 -16.35
C ALA A 101 -5.70 5.92 -15.18
N ARG A 102 -6.78 6.71 -15.16
CA ARG A 102 -7.04 7.73 -14.13
C ARG A 102 -8.53 7.75 -13.79
N PHE A 103 -8.83 7.75 -12.50
CA PHE A 103 -10.19 7.74 -11.96
C PHE A 103 -10.40 8.91 -11.02
N ARG A 104 -11.62 9.47 -11.02
CA ARG A 104 -12.00 10.57 -10.13
C ARG A 104 -12.91 10.08 -9.01
N THR A 105 -13.73 9.08 -9.28
CA THR A 105 -14.69 8.53 -8.33
C THR A 105 -14.53 7.01 -8.15
N PRO A 106 -15.00 6.43 -7.04
CA PRO A 106 -15.05 4.98 -6.88
C PRO A 106 -15.91 4.31 -7.96
N THR A 107 -16.97 4.98 -8.42
CA THR A 107 -17.85 4.52 -9.49
C THR A 107 -17.12 4.42 -10.83
N ASP A 108 -16.19 5.35 -11.12
CA ASP A 108 -15.38 5.26 -12.35
C ASP A 108 -14.50 4.00 -12.31
N VAL A 109 -13.97 3.65 -11.13
CA VAL A 109 -13.17 2.44 -10.93
C VAL A 109 -14.03 1.20 -11.16
N THR A 110 -15.23 1.14 -10.56
CA THR A 110 -16.12 -0.03 -10.75
C THR A 110 -16.58 -0.16 -12.19
N ALA A 111 -16.93 0.93 -12.86
CA ALA A 111 -17.28 0.93 -14.28
C ALA A 111 -16.11 0.49 -15.17
N PHE A 112 -14.89 0.94 -14.87
CA PHE A 112 -13.70 0.50 -15.58
C PHE A 112 -13.41 -0.99 -15.40
N LEU A 113 -13.56 -1.50 -14.18
CA LEU A 113 -13.38 -2.93 -13.88
C LEU A 113 -14.46 -3.80 -14.55
N ALA A 114 -15.71 -3.30 -14.63
CA ALA A 114 -16.80 -3.98 -15.31
C ALA A 114 -16.60 -4.08 -16.83
N ASN A 115 -15.95 -3.07 -17.43
CA ASN A 115 -15.66 -2.99 -18.87
C ASN A 115 -14.26 -3.52 -19.25
N GLY A 116 -13.44 -3.90 -18.26
CA GLY A 116 -12.09 -4.38 -18.46
C GLY A 116 -12.06 -5.81 -19.03
N VAL A 117 -11.07 -6.10 -19.88
CA VAL A 117 -10.79 -7.47 -20.34
C VAL A 117 -10.57 -8.37 -19.11
N PRO A 118 -11.19 -9.57 -19.02
CA PRO A 118 -10.89 -10.50 -17.94
C PRO A 118 -9.43 -10.89 -18.02
N THR A 119 -8.57 -10.30 -17.18
CA THR A 119 -7.24 -10.83 -16.93
C THR A 119 -7.45 -12.14 -16.22
N LYS A 120 -7.40 -13.22 -17.01
CA LYS A 120 -7.52 -14.60 -16.57
C LYS A 120 -6.39 -14.86 -15.57
N ILE A 121 -6.66 -14.67 -14.27
CA ILE A 121 -5.79 -15.14 -13.19
C ILE A 121 -5.88 -16.65 -13.27
N LYS A 122 -4.92 -17.27 -13.94
CA LYS A 122 -4.85 -18.73 -14.01
C LYS A 122 -4.53 -19.18 -12.58
N PRO A 123 -5.37 -20.01 -11.93
CA PRO A 123 -5.06 -20.50 -10.61
C PRO A 123 -3.91 -21.50 -10.79
N THR A 124 -2.74 -21.17 -10.25
CA THR A 124 -1.67 -22.15 -10.10
C THR A 124 -2.04 -23.01 -8.90
N ARG A 125 -2.40 -24.25 -9.19
CA ARG A 125 -2.59 -25.34 -8.23
C ARG A 125 -1.24 -25.92 -7.84
#